data_AF-A0A5C8JJD8-F1
#
_entry.id   AF-A0A5C8JJD8-F1
#
_cell.length_a   1.000
_cell.length_b   1.000
_cell.length_c   1.000
_cell.angle_alpha   90.00
_cell.angle_beta   90.00
_cell.angle_gamma   90.00
#
_symmetry.space_group_name_H-M   'P 1'
#
loop_
_entity.id
_entity.type
_entity.pdbx_description
1 polymer ?
#
loop_
_entity_poly.entity_id
_entity_poly.type
_entity_poly.pdbx_seq_one_letter_code
_entity_poly.pdbx_strand_id
1 'polypeptide(L)'
;MSGYSVVPFVIAYAREEVRDRLVFEPHDGSDRGLRLAYEIPRKGDRVGGVLRARVRDLRRRVGKRGPERMRKLNTRRQWLCMDRLLCQVCSRPATEPGTGRSWWILVPPVFEVDDSGRGGRTNAPPTCRACVDIALSECPMLRADATVCTVGRVEPAGVLADMYEPGPVPTLTAHNV
;
A
#
# COMPACT_ATOMS: atom_id res chain seq x y z
N MET A 1 3.74 -24.08 5.78
CA MET A 1 4.69 -23.05 5.34
C MET A 1 4.20 -22.56 3.99
N SER A 2 3.99 -21.26 3.80
CA SER A 2 3.71 -20.76 2.45
C SER A 2 4.96 -21.04 1.60
N GLY A 3 4.84 -21.60 0.40
CA GLY A 3 5.97 -22.07 -0.41
C GLY A 3 6.89 -20.98 -0.98
N TYR A 4 6.99 -19.82 -0.30
CA TYR A 4 7.77 -18.65 -0.67
C TYR A 4 9.10 -18.65 0.08
N SER A 5 10.22 -18.42 -0.63
CA SER A 5 11.53 -18.26 -0.01
C SER A 5 11.71 -16.89 0.64
N VAL A 6 10.96 -15.88 0.21
CA VAL A 6 11.02 -14.52 0.75
C VAL A 6 9.63 -14.04 1.14
N VAL A 7 9.52 -13.40 2.32
CA VAL A 7 8.32 -12.63 2.68
C VAL A 7 8.57 -11.17 2.29
N PRO A 8 7.93 -10.62 1.24
CA PRO A 8 8.13 -9.24 0.82
C PRO A 8 7.94 -8.25 1.97
N PHE A 9 8.69 -7.15 1.93
CA PHE A 9 8.61 -6.09 2.93
C PHE A 9 7.21 -5.52 3.10
N VAL A 10 6.35 -5.55 2.08
CA VAL A 10 4.99 -5.01 2.19
C VAL A 10 3.96 -6.00 2.76
N ILE A 11 4.27 -7.30 2.85
CA ILE A 11 3.32 -8.32 3.31
C ILE A 11 2.98 -8.15 4.79
N ALA A 12 1.69 -8.08 5.11
CA ALA A 12 1.18 -8.00 6.47
C ALA A 12 1.38 -9.30 7.26
N TYR A 13 1.45 -9.16 8.57
CA TYR A 13 1.35 -10.29 9.51
C TYR A 13 0.01 -10.30 10.22
N ALA A 14 -0.43 -11.47 10.68
CA ALA A 14 -1.76 -11.66 11.24
C ALA A 14 -2.11 -10.75 12.43
N ARG A 15 -1.13 -10.34 13.24
CA ARG A 15 -1.35 -9.46 14.40
C ARG A 15 -1.13 -7.97 14.11
N GLU A 16 -0.95 -7.60 12.85
CA GLU A 16 -0.90 -6.20 12.39
C GLU A 16 -2.31 -5.69 12.05
N GLU A 17 -3.25 -5.91 12.95
CA GLU A 17 -4.64 -5.48 12.79
C GLU A 17 -4.83 -4.04 13.27
N VAL A 18 -5.81 -3.35 12.69
CA VAL A 18 -6.31 -2.06 13.18
C VAL A 18 -7.54 -2.32 14.01
N ARG A 19 -7.51 -1.90 15.28
CA ARG A 19 -8.61 -2.11 16.24
C ARG A 19 -9.09 -0.81 16.88
N ASP A 20 -8.43 0.31 16.56
CA ASP A 20 -8.83 1.63 17.02
C ASP A 20 -10.23 1.96 16.50
N ARG A 21 -11.10 2.47 17.37
CA ARG A 21 -12.49 2.81 17.03
C ARG A 21 -12.54 4.02 16.11
N LEU A 22 -13.31 3.90 15.04
CA LEU A 22 -13.61 4.99 14.12
C LEU A 22 -14.90 5.70 14.53
N VAL A 23 -14.97 7.00 14.25
CA VAL A 23 -16.15 7.86 14.43
C VAL A 23 -16.27 8.83 13.26
N PHE A 24 -17.42 9.49 13.13
CA PHE A 24 -17.54 10.70 12.31
C PHE A 24 -17.53 11.93 13.20
N GLU A 25 -16.76 12.94 12.82
CA GLU A 25 -16.69 14.23 13.50
C GLU A 25 -17.05 15.37 12.55
N PRO A 26 -17.63 16.48 13.05
CA PRO A 26 -17.88 17.68 12.26
C PRO A 26 -16.62 18.21 11.58
N HIS A 27 -16.73 18.60 10.31
CA HIS A 27 -15.64 19.18 9.54
C HIS A 27 -16.11 20.00 8.35
N ASP A 28 -15.86 21.31 8.40
CA ASP A 28 -16.34 22.29 7.42
C ASP A 28 -15.76 22.07 6.01
N GLY A 29 -14.57 21.48 5.90
CA GLY A 29 -13.94 21.17 4.61
C GLY A 29 -14.37 19.84 3.99
N SER A 30 -15.53 19.29 4.36
CA SER A 30 -16.07 18.05 3.79
C SER A 30 -17.45 18.26 3.21
N ASP A 31 -17.79 17.55 2.13
CA ASP A 31 -19.04 17.76 1.36
C ASP A 31 -20.32 17.63 2.19
N ARG A 32 -20.28 16.86 3.29
CA ARG A 32 -21.40 16.63 4.19
C ARG A 32 -21.20 17.20 5.60
N GLY A 33 -20.19 18.06 5.77
CA GLY A 33 -19.84 18.61 7.08
C GLY A 33 -19.36 17.58 8.09
N LEU A 34 -19.04 16.35 7.66
CA LEU A 34 -18.55 15.24 8.48
C LEU A 34 -17.34 14.59 7.83
N ARG A 35 -16.37 14.18 8.65
CA ARG A 35 -15.24 13.34 8.21
C ARG A 35 -15.02 12.15 9.14
N LEU A 36 -14.52 11.06 8.57
CA LEU A 36 -14.11 9.87 9.32
C LEU A 36 -12.86 10.18 10.15
N ALA A 37 -12.84 9.83 11.43
CA ALA A 37 -11.74 10.03 12.37
C ALA A 37 -11.60 8.84 13.33
N TYR A 38 -10.53 8.81 14.11
CA TYR A 38 -10.43 7.92 15.27
C TYR A 38 -11.09 8.57 16.49
N GLU A 39 -11.78 7.78 17.31
CA GLU A 39 -12.43 8.24 18.55
C GLU A 39 -11.46 9.00 19.47
N ILE A 40 -10.22 8.53 19.52
CA ILE A 40 -9.11 9.23 20.19
C ILE A 40 -8.12 9.68 19.12
N PRO A 41 -8.17 10.94 18.67
CA PRO A 41 -7.27 11.47 17.65
C PRO A 41 -5.80 11.47 18.09
N ARG A 42 -4.89 11.25 17.14
CA ARG A 42 -3.44 11.37 17.33
C ARG A 42 -2.85 12.24 16.24
N LYS A 43 -1.81 12.99 16.60
CA LYS A 43 -1.00 13.71 15.62
C LYS A 43 -0.45 12.72 14.59
N GLY A 44 -0.67 12.99 13.31
CA GLY A 44 -0.21 12.14 12.20
C GLY A 44 -1.20 11.07 11.73
N ASP A 45 -2.42 11.00 12.29
CA ASP A 45 -3.48 10.15 11.75
C ASP A 45 -3.88 10.54 10.32
N ARG A 46 -3.64 11.80 9.93
CA ARG A 46 -3.93 12.30 8.59
C ARG A 46 -2.67 12.64 7.80
N VAL A 47 -2.69 12.30 6.52
CA VAL A 47 -1.68 12.71 5.54
C VAL A 47 -2.42 13.15 4.28
N GLY A 48 -2.24 14.41 3.86
CA GLY A 48 -2.96 14.96 2.71
C GLY A 48 -4.49 14.89 2.87
N GLY A 49 -5.01 15.07 4.09
CA GLY A 49 -6.45 14.96 4.41
C GLY A 49 -6.96 13.53 4.64
N VAL A 50 -6.28 12.53 4.08
CA VAL A 50 -6.64 11.10 4.18
C VAL A 50 -6.38 10.57 5.59
N LEU A 51 -7.38 9.90 6.19
CA LEU A 51 -7.20 9.17 7.45
C LEU A 51 -6.42 7.88 7.20
N ARG A 52 -5.23 7.76 7.80
CA ARG A 52 -4.39 6.57 7.68
C ARG A 52 -4.75 5.53 8.73
N ALA A 53 -4.93 4.31 8.26
CA ALA A 53 -5.04 3.13 9.11
C ALA A 53 -3.83 3.01 10.07
N ARG A 54 -4.09 2.87 11.38
CA ARG A 54 -3.08 2.67 12.44
C ARG A 54 -2.48 1.25 12.45
N VAL A 55 -2.10 0.75 11.27
CA VAL A 55 -1.50 -0.57 11.11
C VAL A 55 -0.15 -0.61 11.82
N ARG A 56 0.05 -1.61 12.70
CA ARG A 56 1.31 -1.84 13.39
C ARG A 56 2.38 -2.35 12.42
N ASP A 57 3.64 -2.05 12.69
CA ASP A 57 4.77 -2.71 12.05
C ASP A 57 5.40 -3.68 13.04
N LEU A 58 5.07 -4.96 12.85
CA LEU A 58 5.55 -6.06 13.68
C LEU A 58 6.59 -6.91 12.93
N ARG A 59 7.03 -6.51 11.73
CA ARG A 59 7.91 -7.33 10.89
C ARG A 59 9.14 -7.85 11.63
N ARG A 60 9.81 -6.99 12.41
CA ARG A 60 11.01 -7.35 13.20
C ARG A 60 10.70 -8.03 14.55
N ARG A 61 9.43 -8.16 14.93
CA ARG A 61 8.99 -8.74 16.22
C ARG A 61 8.41 -10.13 16.02
N VAL A 62 9.28 -11.12 15.70
CA VAL A 62 8.91 -12.49 15.33
C VAL A 62 7.89 -13.13 16.29
N GLY A 63 8.12 -13.05 17.61
CA GLY A 63 7.20 -13.61 18.62
C GLY A 63 5.86 -12.86 18.78
N LYS A 64 5.70 -11.68 18.17
CA LYS A 64 4.48 -10.84 18.31
C LYS A 64 3.69 -10.68 17.02
N ARG A 65 4.28 -10.97 15.85
CA ARG A 65 3.66 -10.66 14.53
C ARG A 65 2.60 -11.68 14.07
N GLY A 66 2.70 -12.93 14.52
CA GLY A 66 1.86 -14.03 13.98
C GLY A 66 2.32 -14.47 12.58
N PRO A 67 1.57 -15.37 11.90
CA PRO A 67 1.93 -15.81 10.55
C PRO A 67 1.82 -14.68 9.52
N GLU A 68 2.60 -14.77 8.44
CA GLU A 68 2.48 -13.90 7.28
C GLU A 68 1.14 -14.09 6.55
N ARG A 69 0.59 -13.01 6.01
CA ARG A 69 -0.63 -13.02 5.20
C ARG A 69 -0.25 -12.64 3.78
N MET A 70 0.25 -13.60 2.99
CA MET A 70 0.78 -13.36 1.64
C MET A 70 -0.18 -12.66 0.67
N ARG A 71 -1.49 -12.61 0.95
CA ARG A 71 -2.52 -11.91 0.18
C ARG A 71 -2.99 -10.59 0.81
N LYS A 72 -2.27 -10.07 1.81
CA LYS A 72 -2.61 -8.83 2.50
C LYS A 72 -1.37 -7.95 2.64
N LEU A 73 -1.53 -6.68 2.26
CA LEU A 73 -0.50 -5.67 2.42
C LEU A 73 -0.61 -5.01 3.79
N ASN A 74 0.53 -4.68 4.38
CA ASN A 74 0.60 -3.74 5.47
C ASN A 74 0.58 -2.33 4.87
N THR A 75 -0.55 -1.63 4.98
CA THR A 75 -0.75 -0.33 4.32
C THR A 75 0.22 0.75 4.79
N ARG A 76 0.75 0.65 6.02
CA ARG A 76 1.83 1.54 6.50
C ARG A 76 3.13 1.32 5.71
N ARG A 77 3.51 0.05 5.47
CA ARG A 77 4.70 -0.32 4.70
C ARG A 77 4.52 -0.06 3.21
N GLN A 78 3.34 -0.34 2.64
CA GLN A 78 2.99 0.01 1.26
C GLN A 78 3.11 1.51 1.02
N TRP A 79 2.48 2.33 1.87
CA TRP A 79 2.56 3.79 1.77
C TRP A 79 4.01 4.28 1.83
N LEU A 80 4.81 3.74 2.75
CA LEU A 80 6.24 4.07 2.84
C LEU A 80 6.98 3.76 1.53
N CYS A 81 6.72 2.61 0.93
CA CYS A 81 7.32 2.24 -0.35
C CYS A 81 6.90 3.18 -1.49
N MET A 82 5.64 3.57 -1.56
CA MET A 82 5.13 4.52 -2.56
C MET A 82 5.71 5.93 -2.37
N ASP A 83 5.72 6.43 -1.13
CA ASP A 83 6.20 7.77 -0.77
C ASP A 83 7.71 7.95 -0.99
N ARG A 84 8.48 6.88 -0.76
CA ARG A 84 9.96 6.92 -0.77
C ARG A 84 10.58 6.13 -1.93
N LEU A 85 9.77 5.65 -2.86
CA LEU A 85 10.19 4.80 -3.99
C LEU A 85 11.07 3.62 -3.54
N LEU A 86 10.65 2.95 -2.47
CA LEU A 86 11.34 1.78 -1.93
C LEU A 86 10.77 0.49 -2.52
N CYS A 87 11.65 -0.48 -2.75
CA CYS A 87 11.29 -1.82 -3.20
C CYS A 87 10.31 -2.50 -2.24
N GLN A 88 9.19 -2.99 -2.76
CA GLN A 88 8.17 -3.70 -2.00
C GLN A 88 8.65 -5.02 -1.40
N VAL A 89 9.73 -5.59 -1.93
CA VAL A 89 10.33 -6.85 -1.46
C VAL A 89 11.36 -6.61 -0.36
N CYS A 90 12.34 -5.74 -0.59
CA CYS A 90 13.50 -5.60 0.31
C CYS A 90 13.60 -4.26 1.05
N SER A 91 12.69 -3.30 0.80
CA SER A 91 12.70 -1.93 1.35
C SER A 91 13.91 -1.05 1.02
N ARG A 92 14.80 -1.50 0.11
CA ARG A 92 15.88 -0.66 -0.44
C ARG A 92 15.35 0.26 -1.54
N PRO A 93 16.02 1.38 -1.86
CA PRO A 93 15.63 2.23 -2.98
C PRO A 93 15.43 1.41 -4.27
N ALA A 94 14.33 1.66 -4.96
CA ALA A 94 14.07 1.08 -6.28
C ALA A 94 14.54 1.96 -7.43
N THR A 95 14.90 3.21 -7.12
CA THR A 95 15.56 4.15 -8.02
C THR A 95 17.00 3.71 -8.26
N GLU A 96 17.37 3.58 -9.54
CA GLU A 96 18.73 3.30 -9.95
C GLU A 96 19.56 4.60 -9.89
N PRO A 97 20.64 4.66 -9.08
CA PRO A 97 21.39 5.91 -8.87
C PRO A 97 21.99 6.50 -10.14
N GLY A 98 22.38 5.67 -11.12
CA GLY A 98 23.03 6.14 -12.35
C GLY A 98 22.08 6.80 -13.35
N THR A 99 20.81 6.40 -13.37
CA THR A 99 19.82 6.90 -14.33
C THR A 99 18.74 7.76 -13.70
N GLY A 100 18.59 7.72 -12.36
CA GLY A 100 17.50 8.34 -11.64
C GLY A 100 16.13 7.68 -11.89
N ARG A 101 16.09 6.57 -12.64
CA ARG A 101 14.84 5.88 -12.98
C ARG A 101 14.49 4.83 -11.94
N SER A 102 13.20 4.66 -11.66
CA SER A 102 12.72 3.67 -10.68
C SER A 102 12.17 2.44 -11.36
N TRP A 103 12.56 1.27 -10.86
CA TRP A 103 12.09 -0.01 -11.40
C TRP A 103 10.70 -0.37 -10.87
N TRP A 104 9.84 -0.88 -11.76
CA TRP A 104 8.51 -1.36 -11.45
C TRP A 104 8.19 -2.68 -12.14
N ILE A 105 7.33 -3.46 -11.48
CA ILE A 105 6.62 -4.57 -12.11
C ILE A 105 5.14 -4.21 -12.04
N LEU A 106 4.50 -4.11 -13.18
CA LEU A 106 3.09 -3.72 -13.32
C LEU A 106 2.31 -4.91 -13.85
N VAL A 107 1.11 -5.11 -13.30
CA VAL A 107 0.15 -6.12 -13.77
C VAL A 107 -1.23 -5.48 -13.94
N PRO A 108 -2.06 -5.91 -14.91
CA PRO A 108 -3.32 -5.24 -15.21
C PRO A 108 -4.27 -5.04 -14.01
N PRO A 109 -4.42 -5.98 -13.06
CA PRO A 109 -5.32 -5.77 -11.92
C PRO A 109 -4.99 -4.58 -11.01
N VAL A 110 -3.77 -4.06 -11.08
CA VAL A 110 -3.28 -2.98 -10.19
C VAL A 110 -2.65 -1.83 -10.97
N PHE A 111 -2.77 -1.82 -12.29
CA PHE A 111 -2.24 -0.78 -13.15
C PHE A 111 -3.30 -0.35 -14.18
N GLU A 112 -3.69 0.91 -14.09
CA GLU A 112 -4.62 1.53 -15.01
C GLU A 112 -3.85 2.46 -15.94
N VAL A 113 -3.82 2.11 -17.23
CA VAL A 113 -3.14 2.89 -18.27
C VAL A 113 -3.90 4.22 -18.49
N ASP A 114 -3.18 5.32 -18.64
CA ASP A 114 -3.77 6.61 -19.00
C ASP A 114 -4.04 6.74 -20.51
N ASP A 115 -4.83 7.73 -20.91
CA ASP A 115 -5.19 7.97 -22.32
C ASP A 115 -3.97 8.22 -23.24
N SER A 116 -2.81 8.56 -22.66
CA SER A 116 -1.58 8.79 -23.43
C SER A 116 -0.87 7.50 -23.83
N GLY A 117 -1.19 6.38 -23.18
CA GLY A 117 -0.54 5.08 -23.36
C GLY A 117 0.93 5.04 -22.89
N ARG A 118 1.44 6.12 -22.30
CA ARG A 118 2.84 6.25 -21.84
C ARG A 118 2.98 6.27 -20.31
N GLY A 119 1.87 6.19 -19.60
CA GLY A 119 1.81 6.24 -18.15
C GLY A 119 0.55 5.55 -17.62
N GLY A 120 0.29 5.77 -16.34
CA GLY A 120 -0.87 5.21 -15.68
C GLY A 120 -0.81 5.35 -14.17
N ARG A 121 -1.84 4.82 -13.52
CA ARG A 121 -1.99 4.83 -12.06
C ARG A 121 -1.79 3.42 -11.53
N THR A 122 -1.03 3.29 -10.45
CA THR A 122 -0.88 2.02 -9.73
C THR A 122 -0.91 2.22 -8.22
N ASN A 123 -1.47 1.25 -7.52
CA ASN A 123 -1.35 1.12 -6.07
C ASN A 123 -0.24 0.11 -5.66
N ALA A 124 0.41 -0.55 -6.63
CA ALA A 124 1.51 -1.47 -6.38
C ALA A 124 2.82 -0.70 -6.18
N PRO A 125 3.59 -0.96 -5.10
CA PRO A 125 4.86 -0.26 -4.91
C PRO A 125 5.97 -0.75 -5.84
N PRO A 126 7.05 0.04 -5.99
CA PRO A 126 8.13 -0.31 -6.91
C PRO A 126 8.83 -1.62 -6.52
N THR A 127 9.57 -2.20 -7.47
CA THR A 127 10.40 -3.40 -7.25
C THR A 127 11.79 -3.13 -7.80
N CYS A 128 12.81 -3.06 -6.94
CA CYS A 128 14.18 -2.80 -7.40
C CYS A 128 14.68 -3.94 -8.31
N ARG A 129 15.63 -3.61 -9.21
CA ARG A 129 16.24 -4.55 -10.16
C ARG A 129 16.63 -5.90 -9.54
N ALA A 130 17.29 -5.88 -8.39
CA ALA A 130 17.76 -7.09 -7.70
C ALA A 130 16.63 -7.98 -7.15
N CYS A 131 15.41 -7.47 -7.02
CA CYS A 131 14.26 -8.23 -6.56
C CYS A 131 13.28 -8.60 -7.68
N VAL A 132 13.54 -8.19 -8.93
CA VAL A 132 12.62 -8.49 -10.05
C VAL A 132 12.52 -9.99 -10.26
N ASP A 133 13.65 -10.69 -10.40
CA ASP A 133 13.66 -12.13 -10.65
C ASP A 133 13.06 -12.93 -9.48
N ILE A 134 13.27 -12.47 -8.25
CA ILE A 134 12.67 -13.06 -7.04
C ILE A 134 11.14 -12.89 -7.09
N ALA A 135 10.65 -11.70 -7.38
CA ALA A 135 9.22 -11.42 -7.43
C ALA A 135 8.53 -12.24 -8.54
N LEU A 136 9.14 -12.30 -9.72
CA LEU A 136 8.63 -13.09 -10.85
C LEU A 136 8.66 -14.59 -10.55
N SER A 137 9.73 -15.13 -9.98
CA SER A 137 9.78 -16.57 -9.66
C SER A 137 8.77 -16.97 -8.57
N GLU A 138 8.65 -16.18 -7.51
CA GLU A 138 7.85 -16.54 -6.34
C GLU A 138 6.35 -16.25 -6.48
N CYS A 139 5.93 -15.25 -7.27
CA CYS A 139 4.53 -14.84 -7.36
C CYS A 139 3.85 -15.37 -8.63
N PRO A 140 2.92 -16.34 -8.53
CA PRO A 140 2.20 -16.86 -9.70
C PRO A 140 1.45 -15.79 -10.49
N MET A 141 0.88 -14.78 -9.81
CA MET A 141 0.19 -13.67 -10.47
C MET A 141 1.12 -12.82 -11.33
N LEU A 142 2.36 -12.60 -10.88
CA LEU A 142 3.34 -11.84 -11.66
C LEU A 142 3.90 -12.66 -12.84
N ARG A 143 3.89 -13.99 -12.78
CA ARG A 143 4.34 -14.83 -13.90
C ARG A 143 3.36 -14.84 -15.08
N ALA A 144 2.08 -14.61 -14.82
CA ALA A 144 1.04 -14.73 -15.83
C ALA A 144 1.07 -13.56 -16.81
N ASP A 145 1.16 -12.33 -16.31
CA ASP A 145 1.01 -11.12 -17.14
C ASP A 145 1.61 -9.89 -16.45
N ALA A 146 2.94 -9.78 -16.51
CA ALA A 146 3.67 -8.67 -15.90
C ALA A 146 4.51 -7.90 -16.91
N THR A 147 4.44 -6.57 -16.81
CA THR A 147 5.32 -5.63 -17.49
C THR A 147 6.40 -5.17 -16.53
N VAL A 148 7.67 -5.46 -16.85
CA VAL A 148 8.83 -4.89 -16.14
C VAL A 148 9.24 -3.61 -16.85
N CYS A 149 9.29 -2.50 -16.13
CA CYS A 149 9.64 -1.20 -16.72
C CYS A 149 10.49 -0.34 -15.79
N THR A 150 11.02 0.75 -16.35
CA THR A 150 11.64 1.82 -15.57
C THR A 150 10.85 3.10 -15.77
N VAL A 151 10.60 3.82 -14.68
CA VAL A 151 9.74 5.00 -14.63
C VAL A 151 10.59 6.24 -14.35
N GLY A 152 10.39 7.29 -15.14
CA GLY A 152 11.14 8.55 -15.04
C GLY A 152 10.50 9.61 -14.13
N ARG A 153 9.18 9.56 -13.93
CA ARG A 153 8.43 10.52 -13.09
C ARG A 153 7.31 9.80 -12.37
N VAL A 154 7.14 10.07 -11.08
CA VAL A 154 6.07 9.53 -10.23
C VAL A 154 5.49 10.68 -9.43
N GLU A 155 4.16 10.76 -9.38
CA GLU A 155 3.46 11.70 -8.52
C GLU A 155 2.28 11.01 -7.81
N PRO A 156 1.97 11.36 -6.56
CA PRO A 156 0.79 10.83 -5.88
C PRO A 156 -0.49 11.27 -6.62
N ALA A 157 -1.27 10.32 -7.12
CA ALA A 157 -2.55 10.59 -7.78
C ALA A 157 -3.74 10.53 -6.80
N GLY A 158 -3.61 9.77 -5.70
CA GLY A 158 -4.67 9.54 -4.74
C GLY A 158 -4.41 8.30 -3.90
N VAL A 159 -5.45 7.85 -3.19
CA VAL A 159 -5.44 6.60 -2.42
C VAL A 159 -6.66 5.78 -2.78
N LEU A 160 -6.49 4.46 -2.82
CA LEU A 160 -7.62 3.56 -2.67
C LEU A 160 -7.89 3.46 -1.16
N ALA A 161 -9.08 3.83 -0.71
CA ALA A 161 -9.49 3.84 0.70
C ALA A 161 -10.76 3.01 0.95
N ASP A 162 -10.83 2.36 2.11
CA ASP A 162 -12.07 1.77 2.60
C ASP A 162 -13.08 2.91 2.83
N MET A 163 -14.29 2.76 2.30
CA MET A 163 -15.34 3.78 2.36
C MET A 163 -16.30 3.47 3.49
N TYR A 164 -16.64 4.49 4.28
CA TYR A 164 -17.52 4.36 5.43
C TYR A 164 -18.72 5.29 5.30
N GLU A 165 -19.89 4.81 5.70
CA GLU A 165 -21.09 5.64 5.83
C GLU A 165 -21.22 6.26 7.22
N PRO A 166 -21.64 7.54 7.31
CA PRO A 166 -21.95 8.20 8.57
C PRO A 166 -23.05 7.48 9.37
N GLY A 167 -22.82 7.34 10.67
CA GLY A 167 -23.77 6.79 11.62
C GLY A 167 -23.19 6.78 13.05
N PRO A 168 -23.97 6.36 14.06
CA PRO A 168 -23.49 6.22 15.44
C PRO A 168 -22.25 5.32 15.56
N VAL A 169 -22.14 4.36 14.65
CA VAL A 169 -20.94 3.56 14.40
C VAL A 169 -20.68 3.61 12.88
N PRO A 170 -19.48 4.04 12.44
CA PRO A 170 -19.12 3.99 11.02
C PRO A 170 -19.29 2.60 10.46
N THR A 171 -20.08 2.47 9.39
CA THR A 171 -20.30 1.19 8.71
C THR A 171 -19.49 1.17 7.42
N LEU A 172 -18.71 0.12 7.24
CA LEU A 172 -17.89 -0.08 6.04
C LEU A 172 -18.79 -0.49 4.88
N THR A 173 -18.79 0.32 3.82
CA THR A 173 -19.70 0.13 2.66
C THR A 173 -18.98 -0.29 1.41
N ALA A 174 -17.71 0.07 1.25
CA ALA A 174 -16.85 -0.46 0.21
C ALA A 174 -15.47 -0.76 0.76
N HIS A 175 -15.01 -1.98 0.51
CA HIS A 175 -13.63 -2.37 0.79
C HIS A 175 -12.75 -2.01 -0.40
N ASN A 176 -11.54 -1.55 -0.11
CA ASN A 176 -10.47 -1.64 -1.08
C ASN A 176 -10.15 -3.12 -1.34
N VAL A 177 -10.44 -3.58 -2.55
CA VAL A 177 -9.98 -4.88 -3.06
C VAL A 177 -8.86 -4.66 -4.04
#